data_AF-A0A6M6JEC5-F1
#
_entry.id   AF-A0A6M6JEC5-F1
#
_cell.length_a   1.000
_cell.length_b   1.000
_cell.length_c   1.000
_cell.angle_alpha   90.00
_cell.angle_beta   90.00
_cell.angle_gamma   90.00
#
_symmetry.space_group_name_H-M   'P 1'
#
loop_
_entity.id
_entity.type
_entity.pdbx_description
1 polymer ?
#
loop_
_entity_poly.entity_id
_entity_poly.type
_entity_poly.pdbx_seq_one_letter_code
_entity_poly.pdbx_strand_id
1 'polypeptide(L)'
;MASADELLRAGAGLPLPTVHILCADLEGPYVGYLTCRASAAGRDTASAVGLLGRLPAVVAATHLVIVWEYASLHAALEPSGVRAPTGLVVVEASMTDHAVRWQPFRVASGLAEWGSVGRFPEAPLPLPVEDLLSTWRRGIDDDVAATAEMLEQAGYFVRWAARS
;
A
#
# COMPACT_ATOMS: atom_id res chain seq x y z
N MET A 1 -17.45 -2.06 25.90
CA MET A 1 -16.42 -1.35 25.12
C MET A 1 -15.50 -2.40 24.53
N ALA A 2 -15.25 -2.35 23.22
CA ALA A 2 -14.23 -3.22 22.61
C ALA A 2 -12.84 -2.80 23.11
N SER A 3 -11.98 -3.78 23.37
CA SER A 3 -10.57 -3.53 23.70
C SER A 3 -9.81 -2.92 22.51
N ALA A 4 -8.69 -2.24 22.76
CA ALA A 4 -7.84 -1.69 21.70
C ALA A 4 -7.41 -2.76 20.68
N ASP A 5 -7.16 -3.98 21.16
CA ASP A 5 -6.82 -5.14 20.33
C ASP A 5 -8.03 -5.57 19.48
N GLU A 6 -9.26 -5.54 20.00
CA GLU A 6 -10.48 -5.79 19.20
C GLU A 6 -10.75 -4.70 18.15
N LEU A 7 -10.47 -3.43 18.45
CA LEU A 7 -10.60 -2.34 17.47
C LEU A 7 -9.58 -2.45 16.35
N LEU A 8 -8.32 -2.75 16.67
CA LEU A 8 -7.28 -3.00 15.66
C LEU A 8 -7.62 -4.22 14.81
N ARG A 9 -8.15 -5.29 15.41
CA ARG A 9 -8.63 -6.48 14.69
C ARG A 9 -9.83 -6.21 13.80
N ALA A 10 -10.65 -5.20 14.13
CA ALA A 10 -11.72 -4.72 13.27
C ALA A 10 -11.20 -3.79 12.15
N GLY A 11 -9.88 -3.57 12.05
CA GLY A 11 -9.25 -2.67 11.08
C GLY A 11 -9.39 -1.19 11.43
N ALA A 12 -9.90 -0.85 12.62
CA ALA A 12 -10.10 0.53 13.02
C ALA A 12 -8.74 1.21 13.29
N GLY A 13 -8.41 2.20 12.48
CA GLY A 13 -7.20 3.03 12.64
C GLY A 13 -5.92 2.42 12.06
N LEU A 14 -5.99 1.29 11.36
CA LEU A 14 -4.85 0.75 10.61
C LEU A 14 -4.77 1.42 9.23
N PRO A 15 -3.55 1.70 8.73
CA PRO A 15 -3.40 2.34 7.43
C PRO A 15 -3.90 1.40 6.32
N LEU A 16 -4.78 1.92 5.47
CA LEU A 16 -5.09 1.28 4.20
C LEU A 16 -3.82 1.22 3.33
N PRO A 17 -3.72 0.23 2.43
CA PRO A 17 -2.59 0.16 1.50
C PRO A 17 -2.33 1.50 0.82
N THR A 18 -1.12 2.01 0.92
CA THR A 18 -0.75 3.35 0.43
C THR A 18 0.51 3.24 -0.42
N VAL A 19 0.51 3.90 -1.57
CA VAL A 19 1.65 4.01 -2.49
C VAL A 19 2.17 5.43 -2.46
N HIS A 20 3.43 5.59 -2.05
CA HIS A 20 4.20 6.81 -2.20
C HIS A 20 4.96 6.77 -3.52
N ILE A 21 4.91 7.89 -4.23
CA ILE A 21 5.33 8.00 -5.62
C ILE A 21 6.59 8.87 -5.69
N LEU A 22 7.66 8.34 -6.30
CA LEU A 22 8.92 9.05 -6.45
C LEU A 22 9.45 9.06 -7.89
N CYS A 23 9.90 10.22 -8.34
CA CYS A 23 10.58 10.43 -9.63
C CYS A 23 11.99 10.95 -9.36
N ALA A 24 13.00 10.09 -9.54
CA ALA A 24 14.40 10.37 -9.20
C ALA A 24 14.99 11.56 -9.98
N ASP A 25 14.44 11.87 -11.16
CA ASP A 25 14.92 12.94 -12.02
C ASP A 25 14.38 14.33 -11.64
N LEU A 26 13.52 14.43 -10.62
CA LEU A 26 13.00 15.70 -10.11
C LEU A 26 13.88 16.23 -8.96
N GLU A 27 14.03 17.56 -8.87
CA GLU A 27 14.73 18.24 -7.77
C GLU A 27 14.12 17.91 -6.39
N GLY A 28 12.78 17.82 -6.34
CA GLY A 28 12.04 17.19 -5.25
C GLY A 28 11.51 15.83 -5.72
N PRO A 29 12.19 14.71 -5.40
CA PRO A 29 11.84 13.42 -5.99
C PRO A 29 10.49 12.88 -5.52
N TYR A 30 9.95 13.39 -4.40
CA TYR A 30 8.66 12.99 -3.89
C TYR A 30 7.52 13.70 -4.60
N VAL A 31 6.70 12.94 -5.33
CA VAL A 31 5.57 13.46 -6.12
C VAL A 31 4.28 13.55 -5.30
N GLY A 32 4.07 12.59 -4.39
CA GLY A 32 2.83 12.47 -3.65
C GLY A 32 2.54 11.03 -3.21
N TYR A 33 1.30 10.78 -2.81
CA TYR A 33 0.83 9.44 -2.45
C TYR A 33 -0.62 9.19 -2.85
N LEU A 34 -0.94 7.90 -2.95
CA LEU A 34 -2.27 7.36 -3.23
C LEU A 34 -2.60 6.33 -2.15
N THR A 35 -3.69 6.54 -1.42
CA THR A 35 -4.22 5.57 -0.45
C THR A 35 -5.41 4.83 -1.04
N CYS A 36 -5.42 3.51 -0.85
CA CYS A 36 -6.48 2.61 -1.30
C CYS A 36 -7.84 3.04 -0.77
N ARG A 37 -8.87 2.83 -1.58
CA ARG A 37 -10.26 2.93 -1.13
C ARG A 37 -10.63 1.79 -0.18
N ALA A 38 -11.71 1.96 0.57
CA ALA A 38 -12.37 0.84 1.23
C ALA A 38 -12.94 -0.14 0.18
N SER A 39 -12.90 -1.44 0.49
CA SER A 39 -13.34 -2.51 -0.40
C SER A 39 -14.01 -3.64 0.38
N ALA A 40 -14.88 -4.38 -0.30
CA ALA A 40 -15.35 -5.67 0.19
C ALA A 40 -14.21 -6.71 0.12
N ALA A 41 -14.28 -7.72 0.98
CA ALA A 41 -13.25 -8.75 1.04
C ALA A 41 -13.13 -9.57 -0.26
N GLY A 42 -11.98 -10.23 -0.44
CA GLY A 42 -11.69 -11.08 -1.59
C GLY A 42 -11.36 -10.29 -2.84
N ARG A 43 -12.10 -10.53 -3.92
CA ARG A 43 -11.79 -9.99 -5.26
C ARG A 43 -11.82 -8.47 -5.32
N ASP A 44 -12.72 -7.82 -4.57
CA ASP A 44 -12.80 -6.36 -4.58
C ASP A 44 -11.55 -5.74 -3.93
N THR A 45 -11.11 -6.22 -2.76
CA THR A 45 -9.82 -5.84 -2.17
C THR A 45 -8.65 -6.09 -3.11
N ALA A 46 -8.58 -7.27 -3.73
CA ALA A 46 -7.49 -7.58 -4.66
C ALA A 46 -7.45 -6.59 -5.83
N SER A 47 -8.61 -6.31 -6.44
CA SER A 47 -8.73 -5.35 -7.54
C SER A 47 -8.41 -3.93 -7.09
N ALA A 48 -8.81 -3.55 -5.88
CA ALA A 48 -8.58 -2.22 -5.34
C ALA A 48 -7.09 -1.95 -5.10
N VAL A 49 -6.39 -2.92 -4.51
CA VAL A 49 -4.94 -2.82 -4.28
C VAL A 49 -4.16 -2.86 -5.59
N GLY A 50 -4.52 -3.74 -6.54
CA GLY A 50 -3.86 -3.80 -7.84
C GLY A 50 -3.96 -2.49 -8.63
N LEU A 51 -5.10 -1.80 -8.56
CA LEU A 51 -5.33 -0.55 -9.29
C LEU A 51 -4.46 0.62 -8.79
N LEU A 52 -3.88 0.52 -7.58
CA LEU A 52 -2.94 1.54 -7.07
C LEU A 52 -1.72 1.74 -7.96
N GLY A 53 -1.39 0.77 -8.81
CA GLY A 53 -0.26 0.84 -9.74
C GLY A 53 -0.48 1.79 -10.92
N ARG A 54 -1.75 2.19 -11.17
CA ARG A 54 -2.11 2.98 -12.35
C ARG A 54 -1.54 4.39 -12.31
N LEU A 55 -1.79 5.15 -11.23
CA LEU A 55 -1.32 6.54 -11.16
C LEU A 55 0.22 6.64 -11.22
N PRO A 56 0.99 5.83 -10.48
CA PRO A 56 2.44 5.75 -10.65
C PRO A 56 2.90 5.44 -12.08
N ALA A 57 2.17 4.61 -12.82
CA ALA A 57 2.50 4.28 -14.20
C ALA A 57 2.37 5.50 -15.12
N VAL A 58 1.27 6.25 -14.97
CA VAL A 58 0.94 7.42 -15.80
C VAL A 58 1.86 8.60 -15.50
N VAL A 59 2.25 8.80 -14.23
CA VAL A 59 3.21 9.86 -13.85
C VAL A 59 4.67 9.48 -14.13
N ALA A 60 4.93 8.33 -14.75
CA ALA A 60 6.25 7.78 -15.02
C ALA A 60 7.15 7.75 -13.77
N ALA A 61 6.58 7.29 -12.64
CA ALA A 61 7.33 7.15 -11.40
C ALA A 61 8.50 6.18 -11.57
N THR A 62 9.64 6.52 -10.97
CA THR A 62 10.86 5.70 -11.01
C THR A 62 10.99 4.75 -9.84
N HIS A 63 10.37 5.11 -8.70
CA HIS A 63 10.38 4.33 -7.47
C HIS A 63 9.03 4.44 -6.77
N LEU A 64 8.68 3.38 -6.04
CA LEU A 64 7.52 3.33 -5.16
C LEU A 64 7.92 2.91 -3.75
N VAL A 65 7.22 3.47 -2.78
CA VAL A 65 7.18 2.92 -1.41
C VAL A 65 5.73 2.55 -1.10
N ILE A 66 5.48 1.25 -0.92
CA ILE A 66 4.14 0.70 -0.69
C ILE A 66 4.04 0.27 0.77
N VAL A 67 3.01 0.73 1.48
CA VAL A 67 2.84 0.48 2.93
C VAL A 67 1.47 -0.11 3.22
N TRP A 68 1.41 -1.17 4.01
CA TRP A 68 0.16 -1.73 4.55
C TRP A 68 0.40 -2.49 5.86
N GLU A 69 -0.67 -2.77 6.60
CA GLU A 69 -0.63 -3.71 7.73
C GLU A 69 -0.99 -5.12 7.25
N TYR A 70 -0.11 -6.09 7.54
CA TYR A 70 -0.17 -7.44 6.95
C TYR A 70 -1.43 -8.20 7.35
N ALA A 71 -1.80 -8.21 8.63
CA ALA A 71 -2.96 -8.98 9.08
C ALA A 71 -4.27 -8.46 8.46
N SER A 72 -4.37 -7.14 8.29
CA SER A 72 -5.51 -6.44 7.70
C SER A 72 -5.65 -6.78 6.22
N LEU A 73 -4.56 -6.67 5.44
CA LEU A 73 -4.60 -7.04 4.02
C LEU A 73 -4.87 -8.54 3.86
N HIS A 74 -4.23 -9.39 4.67
CA HIS A 74 -4.45 -10.83 4.64
C HIS A 74 -5.92 -11.18 4.91
N ALA A 75 -6.51 -10.64 5.98
CA ALA A 75 -7.91 -10.87 6.31
C ALA A 75 -8.87 -10.31 5.25
N ALA A 76 -8.53 -9.19 4.62
CA ALA A 76 -9.31 -8.59 3.55
C ALA A 76 -9.23 -9.37 2.23
N LEU A 77 -8.17 -10.15 1.99
CA LEU A 77 -8.04 -11.02 0.81
C LEU A 77 -8.66 -12.39 1.06
N GLU A 78 -8.40 -12.99 2.23
CA GLU A 78 -8.85 -14.32 2.60
C GLU A 78 -9.44 -14.32 4.02
N PRO A 79 -10.78 -14.18 4.15
CA PRO A 79 -11.47 -14.20 5.44
C PRO A 79 -11.54 -15.64 5.98
N SER A 80 -10.40 -16.20 6.39
CA SER A 80 -10.30 -17.58 6.90
C SER A 80 -10.62 -17.68 8.39
N GLY A 81 -10.65 -16.55 9.11
CA GLY A 81 -10.74 -16.51 10.57
C GLY A 81 -9.46 -16.92 11.30
N VAL A 82 -8.43 -17.37 10.57
CA VAL A 82 -7.11 -17.68 11.13
C VAL A 82 -6.38 -16.37 11.42
N ARG A 83 -5.75 -16.28 12.60
CA ARG A 83 -4.99 -15.10 12.98
C ARG A 83 -3.66 -15.04 12.22
N ALA A 84 -3.53 -14.04 11.35
CA ALA A 84 -2.26 -13.65 10.76
C ALA A 84 -1.39 -12.86 11.76
N PRO A 85 -0.06 -12.89 11.62
CA PRO A 85 0.83 -12.03 12.39
C PRO A 85 0.59 -10.54 12.08
N THR A 86 0.65 -9.70 13.10
CA THR A 86 0.54 -8.25 12.96
C THR A 86 1.87 -7.60 12.65
N GLY A 87 1.87 -6.66 11.71
CA GLY A 87 3.06 -5.89 11.37
C GLY A 87 2.85 -4.99 10.16
N LEU A 88 3.65 -3.93 10.11
CA LEU A 88 3.72 -3.06 8.94
C LEU A 88 4.65 -3.67 7.92
N VAL A 89 4.17 -3.78 6.69
CA VAL A 89 4.98 -4.14 5.53
C VAL A 89 5.27 -2.85 4.77
N VAL A 90 6.54 -2.67 4.42
CA VAL A 90 6.99 -1.61 3.52
C VAL A 90 7.71 -2.26 2.35
N VAL A 91 7.23 -2.03 1.13
CA VAL A 91 7.91 -2.44 -0.09
C VAL A 91 8.58 -1.22 -0.69
N GLU A 92 9.91 -1.27 -0.78
CA GLU A 92 10.71 -0.30 -1.52
C GLU A 92 10.94 -0.91 -2.91
N ALA A 93 10.39 -0.32 -3.97
CA ALA A 93 10.46 -0.86 -5.32
C ALA A 93 11.08 0.13 -6.31
N SER A 94 11.92 -0.38 -7.20
CA SER A 94 12.37 0.28 -8.41
C SER A 94 11.68 -0.33 -9.64
N MET A 95 12.01 0.20 -10.82
CA MET A 95 11.54 -0.33 -12.09
C MET A 95 11.94 -1.80 -12.34
N THR A 96 12.99 -2.29 -11.68
CA THR A 96 13.55 -3.63 -11.92
C THR A 96 13.49 -4.55 -10.72
N ASP A 97 13.53 -4.02 -9.49
CA ASP A 97 13.63 -4.82 -8.26
C ASP A 97 12.69 -4.30 -7.16
N HIS A 98 12.62 -5.05 -6.06
CA HIS A 98 11.99 -4.60 -4.82
C HIS A 98 12.62 -5.26 -3.60
N ALA A 99 12.48 -4.61 -2.45
CA ALA A 99 12.80 -5.17 -1.15
C ALA A 99 11.62 -5.02 -0.20
N VAL A 100 11.33 -6.07 0.57
CA VAL A 100 10.29 -6.06 1.60
C VAL A 100 10.93 -5.78 2.94
N ARG A 101 10.42 -4.79 3.65
CA ARG A 101 10.74 -4.53 5.06
C ARG A 101 9.54 -4.90 5.91
N TRP A 102 9.79 -5.74 6.89
CA TRP A 102 8.79 -6.19 7.84
C TRP A 102 9.06 -5.55 9.19
N GLN A 103 8.07 -4.86 9.74
CA GLN A 103 8.12 -4.27 11.06
C GLN A 103 6.99 -4.87 11.93
N PRO A 104 7.26 -5.98 12.65
CA PRO A 104 6.27 -6.59 13.50
C PRO A 104 5.92 -5.67 14.66
N PHE A 105 4.66 -5.69 15.07
CA PHE A 105 4.24 -5.02 16.30
C PHE A 105 3.15 -5.81 17.01
N ARG A 106 2.97 -5.52 18.29
CA ARG A 106 1.83 -5.96 19.09
C ARG A 106 1.25 -4.75 19.80
N VAL A 107 -0.03 -4.81 20.15
CA VAL A 107 -0.64 -3.74 20.95
C VAL A 107 -0.95 -4.27 22.34
N ALA A 108 -0.28 -3.70 23.33
CA ALA A 108 -0.43 -4.02 24.74
C ALA A 108 -0.80 -2.73 25.48
N SER A 109 -1.88 -2.77 26.27
CA SER A 109 -2.34 -1.63 27.08
C SER A 109 -2.57 -0.34 26.28
N GLY A 110 -2.97 -0.46 25.00
CA GLY A 110 -3.22 0.69 24.11
C GLY A 110 -1.96 1.30 23.48
N LEU A 111 -0.79 0.71 23.70
CA LEU A 111 0.48 1.13 23.12
C LEU A 111 1.00 0.08 22.14
N ALA A 112 1.64 0.54 21.06
CA ALA A 112 2.33 -0.33 20.12
C ALA A 112 3.72 -0.70 20.65
N GLU A 113 3.95 -1.99 20.82
CA GLU A 113 5.26 -2.58 21.10
C GLU A 113 5.85 -3.08 19.78
N TRP A 114 6.98 -2.50 19.39
CA TRP A 114 7.64 -2.79 18.12
C TRP A 114 8.68 -3.90 18.28
N GLY A 115 8.66 -4.85 17.35
CA GLY A 115 9.70 -5.88 17.25
C GLY A 115 10.86 -5.45 16.36
N SER A 116 11.78 -6.39 16.11
CA SER A 116 12.93 -6.18 15.25
C SER A 116 12.55 -6.08 13.78
N VAL A 117 13.11 -5.09 13.08
CA VAL A 117 12.94 -4.92 11.62
C VAL A 117 13.60 -6.09 10.89
N GLY A 118 12.89 -6.68 9.92
CA GLY A 118 13.45 -7.58 8.91
C GLY A 118 13.53 -6.90 7.54
N ARG A 119 14.52 -7.25 6.73
CA ARG A 119 14.63 -6.85 5.31
C ARG A 119 14.86 -8.07 4.45
N PHE A 120 14.04 -8.22 3.41
CA PHE A 120 14.01 -9.38 2.53
C PHE A 120 14.02 -8.91 1.07
N PRO A 121 15.19 -8.90 0.41
CA PRO A 121 15.28 -8.60 -1.02
C PRO A 121 14.45 -9.58 -1.84
N GLU A 122 13.69 -9.08 -2.81
CA GLU A 122 12.93 -9.88 -3.78
C GLU A 122 11.96 -10.90 -3.16
N ALA A 123 11.55 -10.69 -1.91
CA ALA A 123 10.61 -11.60 -1.26
C ALA A 123 9.28 -11.63 -2.02
N PRO A 124 8.59 -12.79 -2.06
CA PRO A 124 7.27 -12.91 -2.67
C PRO A 124 6.29 -11.91 -2.08
N LEU A 125 5.43 -11.36 -2.94
CA LEU A 125 4.41 -10.40 -2.54
C LEU A 125 3.02 -11.04 -2.68
N PRO A 126 2.00 -10.53 -1.96
CA PRO A 126 0.63 -10.90 -2.27
C PRO A 126 0.30 -10.52 -3.72
N LEU A 127 -0.39 -11.39 -4.44
CA LEU A 127 -0.79 -11.18 -5.85
C LEU A 127 -1.26 -9.75 -6.19
N PRO A 128 -2.15 -9.09 -5.42
CA PRO A 128 -2.58 -7.74 -5.79
C PRO A 128 -1.47 -6.68 -5.70
N VAL A 129 -0.44 -6.89 -4.86
CA VAL A 129 0.74 -6.02 -4.82
C VAL A 129 1.67 -6.33 -6.00
N GLU A 130 1.74 -7.59 -6.45
CA GLU A 130 2.42 -7.95 -7.70
C GLU A 130 1.74 -7.33 -8.92
N ASP A 131 0.40 -7.34 -8.97
CA ASP A 131 -0.39 -6.71 -10.03
C ASP A 131 -0.18 -5.19 -10.09
N LEU A 132 -0.12 -4.55 -8.91
CA LEU A 132 0.23 -3.14 -8.75
C LEU A 132 1.60 -2.86 -9.38
N LEU A 133 2.64 -3.60 -8.98
CA LEU A 133 4.01 -3.42 -9.49
C LEU A 133 4.10 -3.72 -11.00
N SER A 134 3.40 -4.75 -11.48
CA SER A 134 3.34 -5.10 -12.90
C SER A 134 2.71 -3.98 -13.73
N THR A 135 1.60 -3.42 -13.24
CA THR A 135 0.90 -2.31 -13.90
C THR A 135 1.78 -1.08 -13.97
N TRP A 136 2.43 -0.72 -12.85
CA TRP A 136 3.35 0.40 -12.79
C TRP A 136 4.54 0.24 -13.75
N ARG A 137 5.24 -0.89 -13.69
CA ARG A 137 6.45 -1.14 -14.50
C ARG A 137 6.18 -1.22 -16.00
N ARG A 138 4.96 -1.58 -16.40
CA ARG A 138 4.56 -1.61 -17.82
C ARG A 138 4.50 -0.20 -18.42
N GLY A 139 4.30 0.83 -17.60
CA GLY A 139 3.97 2.17 -18.05
C GLY A 139 2.56 2.21 -18.65
N ILE A 140 1.93 3.39 -18.57
CA ILE A 140 0.64 3.65 -19.20
C ILE A 140 0.72 5.04 -19.82
N ASP A 141 0.43 5.12 -21.11
CA ASP A 141 0.24 6.38 -21.81
C ASP A 141 -1.22 6.82 -21.62
N ASP A 142 -1.45 7.71 -20.68
CA ASP A 142 -2.77 8.26 -20.31
C ASP A 142 -2.60 9.66 -19.71
N ASP A 143 -3.70 10.37 -19.52
CA ASP A 143 -3.69 11.67 -18.87
C ASP A 143 -3.63 11.54 -17.33
N VAL A 144 -2.67 12.23 -16.72
CA VAL A 144 -2.44 12.20 -15.26
C VAL A 144 -3.66 12.73 -14.50
N ALA A 145 -4.25 13.83 -14.95
CA ALA A 145 -5.35 14.48 -14.24
C ALA A 145 -6.63 13.64 -14.33
N ALA A 146 -6.95 13.11 -15.51
CA ALA A 146 -8.08 12.21 -15.73
C ALA A 146 -7.91 10.91 -14.92
N THR A 147 -6.69 10.36 -14.86
CA THR A 147 -6.41 9.16 -14.04
C THR A 147 -6.61 9.45 -12.56
N ALA A 148 -6.11 10.58 -12.06
CA ALA A 148 -6.30 10.97 -10.66
C ALA A 148 -7.78 11.19 -10.34
N GLU A 149 -8.51 11.91 -11.19
CA GLU A 149 -9.95 12.14 -11.02
C GLU A 149 -10.74 10.83 -11.01
N MET A 150 -10.46 9.91 -11.94
CA MET A 150 -11.08 8.58 -11.97
C MET A 150 -10.84 7.81 -10.67
N LEU A 151 -9.62 7.87 -10.12
CA LEU A 151 -9.29 7.22 -8.84
C LEU A 151 -10.03 7.88 -7.68
N GLU A 152 -10.08 9.21 -7.61
CA GLU A 152 -10.81 9.92 -6.56
C GLU A 152 -12.33 9.62 -6.62
N GLN A 153 -12.91 9.60 -7.81
CA GLN A 153 -14.32 9.20 -8.03
C GLN A 153 -14.58 7.74 -7.62
N ALA A 154 -13.60 6.86 -7.79
CA ALA A 154 -13.66 5.49 -7.30
C ALA A 154 -13.45 5.38 -5.77
N GLY A 155 -13.16 6.47 -5.07
CA GLY A 155 -13.01 6.53 -3.62
C GLY A 155 -11.58 6.35 -3.10
N TYR A 156 -10.58 6.38 -3.99
CA TYR A 156 -9.18 6.46 -3.58
C TYR A 156 -8.86 7.87 -3.10
N PHE A 157 -7.80 7.98 -2.31
CA PHE A 157 -7.34 9.27 -1.83
C PHE A 157 -6.00 9.65 -2.44
N VAL A 158 -6.01 10.67 -3.30
CA VAL A 158 -4.82 11.21 -3.96
C VAL A 158 -4.33 12.44 -3.19
N ARG A 159 -3.02 12.53 -2.98
CA ARG A 159 -2.37 13.71 -2.44
C ARG A 159 -1.05 13.99 -3.15
N TRP A 160 -0.97 15.17 -3.74
CA TRP A 160 0.24 15.69 -4.36
C TRP A 160 1.13 16.37 -3.33
N ALA A 161 2.45 16.26 -3.51
CA ALA A 161 3.41 17.04 -2.73
C ALA A 161 3.28 18.53 -3.09
N ALA A 162 3.40 19.42 -2.10
CA ALA A 162 3.52 20.84 -2.37
C ALA A 162 4.83 21.09 -3.13
N ARG A 163 4.75 21.77 -4.29
CA ARG A 163 5.94 22.22 -5.00
C ARG A 163 6.52 23.40 -4.23
N SER A 164 7.70 23.21 -3.65
CA SER A 164 8.49 24.29 -3.04
C SER A 164 9.22 25.10 -4.11
#